data_AF-A0AAV1HTR5-F1
#
_entry.id   AF-A0AAV1HTR5-F1
#
_cell.length_a   1.000
_cell.length_b   1.000
_cell.length_c   1.000
_cell.angle_alpha   90.00
_cell.angle_beta   90.00
_cell.angle_gamma   90.00
#
_symmetry.space_group_name_H-M   'P 1'
#
loop_
_entity.id
_entity.type
_entity.pdbx_description
1 polymer ?
#
loop_
_entity_poly.entity_id
_entity_poly.type
_entity_poly.pdbx_seq_one_letter_code
_entity_poly.pdbx_strand_id
1 'polypeptide(L)'
;MFLRALGVFTGRGRRVPRKGFTQLTSKIGPKDYYRGKGVPTIGHHTRKGGYKILADRLPEYIVPDLTGFKLKPYIAYEAKSAKAGS
;
A
#
# COMPACT_ATOMS: atom_id res chain seq x y z
N MET A 1 -52.76 18.97 -8.15
CA MET A 1 -51.33 19.12 -8.50
C MET A 1 -50.49 18.71 -7.31
N PHE A 2 -50.28 17.40 -7.16
CA PHE A 2 -49.03 16.76 -7.59
C PHE A 2 -47.88 17.20 -6.69
N LEU A 3 -47.71 16.52 -5.55
CA LEU A 3 -46.76 15.40 -5.42
C LEU A 3 -45.31 15.86 -5.64
N ARG A 4 -44.54 15.99 -4.55
CA ARG A 4 -43.12 15.58 -4.39
C ARG A 4 -42.43 16.36 -3.27
N ALA A 5 -42.35 15.74 -2.10
CA ALA A 5 -41.22 15.92 -1.18
C ALA A 5 -41.12 14.83 -0.10
N LEU A 6 -42.06 13.86 -0.09
CA LEU A 6 -41.87 12.58 0.60
C LEU A 6 -40.86 11.76 -0.24
N GLY A 7 -39.60 11.66 0.18
CA GLY A 7 -38.71 10.61 -0.36
C GLY A 7 -37.28 10.97 -0.77
N VAL A 8 -36.65 12.03 -0.23
CA VAL A 8 -35.18 12.21 -0.40
C VAL A 8 -34.40 12.07 0.92
N PHE A 9 -35.07 11.82 2.04
CA PHE A 9 -34.38 11.60 3.33
C PHE A 9 -33.89 10.15 3.54
N THR A 10 -34.33 9.19 2.74
CA THR A 10 -33.95 7.77 2.86
C THR A 10 -32.76 7.37 1.99
N GLY A 11 -32.14 8.32 1.29
CA GLY A 11 -30.96 8.11 0.47
C GLY A 11 -29.63 8.24 1.22
N ARG A 12 -29.57 7.93 2.52
CA ARG A 12 -28.27 7.59 3.16
C ARG A 12 -27.84 6.21 2.67
N GLY A 13 -27.61 6.09 1.35
CA GLY A 13 -26.71 5.06 0.86
C GLY A 13 -25.47 5.20 1.72
N ARG A 14 -25.08 4.12 2.42
CA ARG A 14 -23.82 4.06 3.14
C ARG A 14 -22.76 4.49 2.13
N ARG A 15 -22.41 5.78 2.14
CA ARG A 15 -21.30 6.31 1.39
C ARG A 15 -20.14 5.69 2.12
N VAL A 16 -19.75 4.48 1.69
CA VAL A 16 -18.56 3.80 2.20
C VAL A 16 -17.50 4.88 2.12
N PRO A 17 -17.00 5.41 3.25
CA PRO A 17 -16.06 6.50 3.18
C PRO A 17 -14.92 5.97 2.32
N ARG A 18 -14.65 6.63 1.19
CA ARG A 18 -13.49 6.29 0.35
C ARG A 18 -12.32 6.26 1.33
N LYS A 19 -11.70 5.09 1.52
CA LYS A 19 -10.60 4.89 2.47
C LYS A 19 -9.60 6.04 2.25
N GLY A 20 -9.55 7.00 3.18
CA GLY A 20 -8.76 8.23 3.04
C GLY A 20 -9.48 9.56 3.32
N PHE A 21 -10.81 9.67 3.22
CA PHE A 21 -11.50 10.94 3.58
C PHE A 21 -11.70 11.07 5.11
N THR A 22 -11.82 9.94 5.80
CA THR A 22 -11.97 9.90 7.27
C THR A 22 -10.63 9.83 8.00
N GLN A 23 -9.53 9.52 7.30
CA GLN A 23 -8.21 9.36 7.91
C GLN A 23 -7.33 10.57 7.57
N LEU A 24 -6.89 11.29 8.61
CA LEU A 24 -5.93 12.37 8.44
C LEU A 24 -4.61 11.82 7.91
N THR A 25 -4.17 12.33 6.77
CA THR A 25 -2.83 12.06 6.23
C THR A 25 -1.94 13.28 6.45
N SER A 26 -0.62 13.13 6.31
CA SER A 26 0.31 14.26 6.32
C SER A 26 -0.03 15.39 5.33
N LYS A 27 -0.88 15.13 4.33
CA LYS A 27 -1.33 16.14 3.35
C LYS A 27 -2.62 16.86 3.77
N ILE A 28 -3.38 16.29 4.70
CA ILE A 28 -4.72 16.74 5.08
C ILE A 28 -4.71 17.37 6.49
N GLY A 29 -3.81 16.93 7.37
CA GLY A 29 -3.72 17.46 8.73
C GLY A 29 -3.20 18.90 8.80
N PRO A 30 -3.33 19.55 9.97
CA PRO A 30 -2.77 20.88 10.23
C PRO A 30 -1.23 20.89 10.12
N LYS A 31 -0.62 22.08 10.14
CA LYS A 31 0.82 22.30 9.91
C LYS A 31 1.74 21.37 10.74
N ASP A 32 1.37 21.09 11.99
CA ASP A 32 2.17 20.28 12.92
C ASP A 32 1.81 18.79 12.90
N TYR A 33 0.99 18.34 11.93
CA TYR A 33 0.58 16.96 11.80
C TYR A 33 1.64 16.11 11.09
N TYR A 34 2.67 15.72 11.84
CA TYR A 34 3.74 14.85 11.35
C TYR A 34 3.34 13.37 11.38
N ARG A 35 2.83 12.86 10.25
CA ARG A 35 2.44 11.44 10.10
C ARG A 35 3.20 10.75 8.96
N GLY A 36 3.84 9.62 9.27
CA GLY A 36 4.50 8.76 8.30
C GLY A 36 3.55 7.93 7.41
N LYS A 37 4.13 7.15 6.48
CA LYS A 37 3.39 6.29 5.52
C LYS A 37 3.49 4.79 5.83
N GLY A 38 3.83 4.44 7.07
CA GLY A 38 4.01 3.03 7.47
C GLY A 38 5.30 2.40 6.97
N VAL A 39 6.25 3.20 6.48
CA VAL A 39 7.58 2.73 6.07
C VAL A 39 8.42 2.47 7.33
N PRO A 40 9.13 1.34 7.41
CA PRO A 40 10.10 1.09 8.49
C PRO A 40 11.20 2.16 8.55
N THR A 41 11.79 2.34 9.74
CA THR A 41 12.85 3.33 9.94
C THR A 41 14.23 2.75 9.60
N ILE A 42 14.98 3.45 8.75
CA ILE A 42 16.34 3.07 8.31
C ILE A 42 17.40 3.54 9.34
N GLY A 43 17.02 4.44 10.24
CA GLY A 43 17.93 5.08 11.18
C GLY A 43 17.19 5.82 12.30
N HIS A 44 17.87 6.75 12.95
CA HIS A 44 17.31 7.53 14.06
C HIS A 44 17.74 9.00 14.02
N HIS A 45 16.94 9.86 14.65
CA HIS A 45 17.29 11.27 14.85
C HIS A 45 18.31 11.44 15.97
N THR A 46 19.23 12.39 15.77
CA THR A 46 20.26 12.77 16.74
C THR A 46 19.77 13.92 17.63
N ARG A 47 20.44 14.11 18.77
CA ARG A 47 20.12 15.18 19.74
C ARG A 47 20.11 16.60 19.13
N LYS A 48 20.88 16.84 18.06
CA LYS A 48 20.97 18.14 17.36
C LYS A 48 20.16 18.19 16.06
N GLY A 49 19.11 17.37 15.93
CA GLY A 49 18.19 17.41 14.80
C GLY A 49 18.67 16.74 13.50
N GLY A 50 19.93 16.30 13.42
CA GLY A 50 20.42 15.48 12.30
C GLY A 50 19.82 14.07 12.30
N TYR A 51 19.95 13.33 11.21
CA TYR A 51 19.50 11.93 11.08
C TYR A 51 20.69 11.01 10.78
N LYS A 52 20.82 9.90 11.50
CA LYS A 52 21.86 8.89 11.28
C LYS A 52 21.26 7.62 10.68
N ILE A 53 21.74 7.26 9.50
CA ILE A 53 21.38 6.04 8.78
C ILE A 53 22.19 4.87 9.35
N LEU A 54 21.54 3.73 9.58
CA LEU A 54 22.18 2.50 10.04
C LEU A 54 22.27 1.52 8.87
N ALA A 55 23.49 1.09 8.52
CA ALA A 55 23.71 0.16 7.41
C ALA A 55 22.96 -1.16 7.62
N ASP A 56 22.94 -1.67 8.85
CA ASP A 56 22.27 -2.93 9.21
C ASP A 56 20.74 -2.93 8.98
N ARG A 57 20.13 -1.74 8.86
CA ARG A 57 18.69 -1.60 8.61
C ARG A 57 18.35 -1.36 7.15
N LEU A 58 19.37 -1.25 6.29
CA LEU A 58 19.17 -1.06 4.86
C LEU A 58 18.88 -2.43 4.22
N PRO A 59 17.75 -2.61 3.50
CA PRO A 59 17.47 -3.87 2.83
C PRO A 59 18.43 -4.07 1.66
N GLU A 60 19.13 -5.21 1.65
CA GLU A 60 19.98 -5.64 0.55
C GLU A 60 19.20 -6.55 -0.40
N TYR A 61 19.13 -6.16 -1.67
CA TYR A 61 18.49 -6.96 -2.72
C TYR A 61 19.53 -7.79 -3.45
N ILE A 62 19.55 -9.10 -3.18
CA ILE A 62 20.42 -10.05 -3.86
C ILE A 62 19.76 -10.39 -5.20
N VAL A 63 20.16 -9.70 -6.25
CA VAL A 63 19.63 -9.92 -7.61
C VAL A 63 20.57 -10.88 -8.35
N PRO A 64 20.13 -12.09 -8.71
CA PRO A 64 20.94 -13.02 -9.48
C PRO A 64 21.05 -12.57 -10.94
N ASP A 65 22.12 -12.99 -11.62
CA ASP A 65 22.21 -12.85 -13.07
C ASP A 65 21.27 -13.83 -13.77
N LEU A 66 20.53 -13.33 -14.76
CA LEU A 66 19.52 -14.08 -15.52
C LEU A 66 19.94 -14.29 -16.98
N THR A 67 21.19 -14.00 -17.35
CA THR A 67 21.68 -14.26 -18.71
C THR A 67 21.56 -15.76 -19.04
N GLY A 68 20.85 -16.07 -20.14
CA GLY A 68 20.62 -17.46 -20.58
C GLY A 68 19.52 -18.22 -19.83
N PHE A 69 18.73 -17.56 -18.97
CA PHE A 69 17.64 -18.21 -18.25
C PHE A 69 16.48 -18.59 -19.19
N LYS A 70 16.21 -19.89 -19.32
CA LYS A 70 15.20 -20.42 -20.27
C LYS A 70 13.75 -20.26 -19.79
N LEU A 71 13.55 -20.09 -18.48
CA LEU A 71 12.21 -20.04 -17.89
C LEU A 71 11.59 -18.65 -18.11
N LYS A 72 10.29 -18.65 -18.41
CA LYS A 72 9.46 -17.46 -18.59
C LYS A 72 8.44 -17.37 -17.46
N PRO A 73 7.90 -16.18 -17.13
CA PRO A 73 6.92 -16.02 -16.03
C PRO A 73 5.59 -16.75 -16.29
N TYR A 74 5.30 -17.08 -17.54
CA TYR A 74 4.08 -17.79 -17.95
C TYR A 74 4.41 -19.12 -18.62
N ILE A 75 3.46 -20.05 -18.52
CA ILE A 75 3.56 -21.41 -19.06
C ILE A 75 2.54 -21.56 -20.20
N ALA A 76 2.80 -22.50 -21.11
CA ALA A 76 1.85 -22.88 -22.15
C ALA A 76 0.61 -23.57 -21.55
N TYR A 77 -0.57 -23.29 -22.11
CA TYR A 77 -1.85 -23.88 -21.67
C TYR A 77 -1.91 -25.40 -21.83
N GLU A 78 -1.08 -25.96 -22.71
CA GLU A 78 -1.05 -27.39 -23.05
C GLU A 78 -0.22 -28.22 -22.06
N ALA A 79 0.39 -27.59 -21.05
CA ALA A 79 1.18 -28.28 -20.05
C ALA A 79 0.32 -29.24 -19.21
N LYS A 80 0.71 -30.52 -19.14
CA LYS A 80 0.04 -31.52 -18.29
C LYS A 80 0.18 -31.17 -16.81
N SER A 81 -0.89 -31.38 -16.04
CA SER A 81 -0.86 -31.24 -14.60
C SER A 81 -0.04 -32.35 -13.95
N ALA A 82 0.90 -31.96 -13.08
CA ALA A 82 1.59 -32.89 -12.21
C ALA A 82 0.72 -33.18 -10.97
N LYS A 83 0.58 -34.45 -10.58
CA LYS A 83 -0.05 -34.81 -9.30
C LYS A 83 0.89 -34.38 -8.17
N ALA A 84 0.36 -33.68 -7.17
CA ALA A 84 1.10 -33.38 -5.95
C ALA A 84 1.46 -34.70 -5.25
N GLY A 85 2.76 -34.93 -5.02
CA GLY A 85 3.24 -36.10 -4.29
C GLY A 85 2.68 -36.12 -2.87
N SER A 86 2.19 -37.29 -2.47
CA SER A 86 1.77 -37.64 -1.11
C SER A 86 2.91 -37.53 -0.11
#